data_AF-A0A7X1HZC0-F1
#
_entry.id   AF-A0A7X1HZC0-F1
#
_cell.length_a   1.000
_cell.length_b   1.000
_cell.length_c   1.000
_cell.angle_alpha   90.00
_cell.angle_beta   90.00
_cell.angle_gamma   90.00
#
_symmetry.space_group_name_H-M   'P 1'
#
loop_
_entity.id
_entity.type
_entity.pdbx_description
1 polymer ?
#
loop_
_entity_poly.entity_id
_entity_poly.type
_entity_poly.pdbx_seq_one_letter_code
_entity_poly.pdbx_strand_id
1 'polypeptide(L)'
;MSLSRGPPTQPLPRGLGRARWPSPPGFGPGSDRSTSDPDPTFSGDGRLITHFSAGDFSSAHEVALRSDGRIVAAGDAATDLALARYLP
;
A
#
# COMPACT_ATOMS: atom_id res chain seq x y z
N MET A 1 -17.76 -37.39 -7.57
CA MET A 1 -17.60 -37.01 -8.99
C MET A 1 -18.34 -35.70 -9.22
N SER A 2 -17.65 -34.73 -9.81
CA SER A 2 -18.00 -33.30 -9.87
C SER A 2 -19.16 -33.01 -10.83
N LEU A 3 -20.05 -32.08 -10.45
CA LEU A 3 -20.91 -31.37 -11.39
C LEU A 3 -20.74 -29.85 -11.18
N SER A 4 -20.00 -29.24 -12.11
CA SER A 4 -19.93 -27.80 -12.31
C SER A 4 -21.32 -27.28 -12.70
N ARG A 5 -21.88 -26.35 -11.92
CA ARG A 5 -23.04 -25.53 -12.30
C ARG A 5 -22.60 -24.07 -12.25
N GLY A 6 -22.65 -23.40 -13.40
CA GLY A 6 -22.34 -21.97 -13.52
C GLY A 6 -23.26 -21.10 -12.65
N PRO A 7 -22.90 -19.82 -12.44
CA PRO A 7 -23.68 -18.92 -11.59
C PRO A 7 -25.08 -18.70 -12.20
N PRO A 8 -26.15 -18.69 -11.39
CA PRO A 8 -27.48 -18.40 -11.92
C PRO A 8 -27.55 -16.95 -12.40
N THR A 9 -27.86 -16.76 -13.68
CA THR A 9 -28.27 -15.47 -14.24
C THR A 9 -29.59 -15.07 -13.57
N GLN A 10 -29.52 -14.26 -12.53
CA GLN A 10 -30.72 -13.63 -11.97
C GLN A 10 -31.17 -12.49 -12.89
N PRO A 11 -32.48 -12.39 -13.22
CA PRO A 11 -33.00 -11.29 -14.01
C PRO A 11 -33.03 -9.99 -13.17
N LEU A 12 -32.65 -8.86 -13.78
CA LEU A 12 -32.74 -7.55 -13.13
C LEU A 12 -34.21 -7.13 -12.96
N PRO A 13 -34.63 -6.59 -11.79
CA PRO A 13 -35.98 -6.08 -11.61
C PRO A 13 -36.18 -4.77 -12.38
N ARG A 14 -37.27 -4.69 -13.16
CA ARG A 14 -37.73 -3.45 -13.81
C ARG A 14 -38.58 -2.66 -12.83
N GLY A 15 -38.17 -1.43 -12.50
CA GLY A 15 -38.99 -0.49 -11.74
C GLY A 15 -38.16 0.53 -10.96
N LEU A 16 -38.28 1.80 -11.32
CA LEU A 16 -37.62 2.92 -10.65
C LEU A 16 -38.25 3.15 -9.27
N GLY A 17 -37.49 2.89 -8.21
CA GLY A 17 -37.91 3.18 -6.83
C GLY A 17 -36.87 2.67 -5.85
N ARG A 18 -35.91 3.55 -5.49
CA ARG A 18 -34.88 3.38 -4.45
C ARG A 18 -34.53 1.92 -4.15
N ALA A 19 -33.75 1.30 -5.04
CA ALA A 19 -33.14 0.02 -4.76
C ALA A 19 -32.25 0.17 -3.52
N ARG A 20 -32.75 -0.34 -2.38
CA ARG A 20 -31.91 -0.64 -1.22
C ARG A 20 -31.10 -1.88 -1.62
N TRP A 21 -30.01 -1.66 -2.34
CA TRP A 21 -28.99 -2.69 -2.51
C TRP A 21 -28.63 -3.20 -1.11
N PRO A 22 -28.67 -4.52 -0.86
CA PRO A 22 -28.05 -5.02 0.36
C PRO A 22 -26.59 -4.58 0.31
N SER A 23 -26.17 -3.77 1.28
CA SER A 23 -24.77 -3.40 1.40
C SER A 23 -23.96 -4.70 1.46
N PRO A 24 -22.96 -4.92 0.60
CA PRO A 24 -22.03 -6.00 0.81
C PRO A 24 -21.43 -5.84 2.23
N PRO A 25 -21.15 -6.95 2.94
CA PRO A 25 -20.52 -6.87 4.25
C PRO A 25 -19.22 -6.05 4.12
N GLY A 26 -19.18 -4.88 4.77
CA GLY A 26 -18.04 -3.97 4.75
C GLY A 26 -18.35 -2.48 4.53
N PHE A 27 -19.52 -2.13 3.98
CA PHE A 27 -19.90 -0.72 3.77
C PHE A 27 -20.77 -0.19 4.92
N GLY A 28 -20.15 0.09 6.07
CA GLY A 28 -20.72 0.89 7.15
C GLY A 28 -19.96 2.21 7.31
N PRO A 29 -20.62 3.30 7.79
CA PRO A 29 -19.92 4.53 8.18
C PRO A 29 -19.01 4.20 9.38
N GLY A 30 -17.70 4.27 9.16
CA GLY A 30 -16.68 3.84 10.14
C GLY A 30 -15.53 3.01 9.57
N SER A 31 -15.35 3.00 8.25
CA SER A 31 -14.16 2.45 7.60
C SER A 31 -13.22 3.55 7.09
N ASP A 32 -12.98 4.57 7.90
CA ASP A 32 -11.77 5.37 7.81
C ASP A 32 -10.74 4.81 8.79
N ARG A 33 -10.37 3.53 8.62
CA ARG A 33 -9.00 3.19 9.01
C ARG A 33 -8.15 4.02 8.05
N SER A 34 -7.79 5.22 8.49
CA SER A 34 -7.00 6.15 7.70
C SER A 34 -5.78 5.37 7.26
N THR A 35 -5.75 4.93 6.01
CA THR A 35 -4.57 4.34 5.38
C THR A 35 -3.44 5.35 5.22
N SER A 36 -3.56 6.49 5.90
CA SER A 36 -2.63 7.60 5.99
C SER A 36 -1.60 7.45 7.11
N ASP A 37 -1.78 6.49 8.02
CA ASP A 37 -0.83 6.28 9.13
C ASP A 37 0.40 5.47 8.66
N PRO A 38 1.64 5.94 8.92
CA PRO A 38 2.86 5.19 8.65
C PRO A 38 2.87 3.83 9.33
N ASP A 39 3.43 2.80 8.68
CA ASP A 39 3.55 1.46 9.25
C ASP A 39 4.53 1.47 10.44
N PRO A 40 4.07 1.31 11.70
CA PRO A 40 4.92 1.44 12.88
C PRO A 40 5.95 0.31 13.00
N THR A 41 5.83 -0.78 12.23
CA THR A 41 6.85 -1.82 12.19
C THR A 41 8.14 -1.33 11.54
N PHE A 42 8.08 -0.26 10.73
CA PHE A 42 9.26 0.39 10.17
C PHE A 42 9.81 1.46 11.13
N SER A 43 10.94 1.19 11.79
CA SER A 43 11.62 2.16 12.68
C SER A 43 10.82 2.65 13.91
N GLY A 44 9.73 1.95 14.28
CA GLY A 44 8.94 2.21 15.49
C GLY A 44 7.89 3.32 15.36
N ASP A 45 8.19 4.37 14.59
CA ASP A 45 7.27 5.49 14.27
C ASP A 45 6.84 5.51 12.79
N GLY A 46 7.23 4.47 12.03
CA GLY A 46 6.97 4.34 10.60
C GLY A 46 7.85 5.19 9.71
N ARG A 47 8.92 5.81 10.23
CA ARG A 47 9.80 6.71 9.47
C ARG A 47 11.26 6.52 9.85
N LEU A 48 12.14 6.58 8.87
CA LEU A 48 13.58 6.56 9.08
C LEU A 48 14.23 7.60 8.17
N ILE A 49 15.09 8.45 8.74
CA ILE A 49 15.91 9.40 8.01
C ILE A 49 17.35 8.90 8.00
N THR A 50 17.88 8.69 6.80
CA THR A 50 19.28 8.28 6.59
C THR A 50 20.07 9.43 6.00
N HIS A 51 21.13 9.84 6.67
CA HIS A 51 22.02 10.91 6.23
C HIS A 51 23.27 10.31 5.57
N PHE A 52 23.62 10.78 4.36
CA PHE A 52 24.80 10.34 3.63
C PHE A 52 25.96 11.35 3.68
N SER A 53 25.67 12.65 3.62
CA SER A 53 26.65 13.73 3.79
C SER A 53 26.18 14.72 4.85
N ALA A 54 27.14 15.33 5.55
CA ALA A 54 26.87 16.40 6.51
C ALA A 54 26.79 17.74 5.78
N GLY A 55 25.57 18.23 5.54
CA GLY A 55 25.31 19.59 5.05
C GLY A 55 24.97 19.71 3.57
N ASP A 56 25.08 18.63 2.80
CA ASP A 56 24.69 18.61 1.39
C ASP A 56 23.31 17.96 1.17
N PHE A 57 22.75 18.18 -0.02
CA PHE A 57 21.53 17.51 -0.45
C PHE A 57 21.80 16.03 -0.75
N SER A 58 20.81 15.19 -0.44
CA SER A 58 20.78 13.79 -0.85
C SER A 58 19.42 13.49 -1.46
N SER A 59 19.42 12.76 -2.57
CA SER A 59 18.21 12.39 -3.28
C SER A 59 18.13 10.87 -3.41
N ALA A 60 16.93 10.31 -3.25
CA ALA A 60 16.64 8.93 -3.63
C ALA A 60 15.89 8.95 -4.96
N HIS A 61 16.49 8.34 -5.98
CA HIS A 61 15.91 8.29 -7.33
C HIS A 61 15.10 7.02 -7.55
N GLU A 62 15.52 5.91 -6.94
CA GLU A 62 14.89 4.63 -7.12
C GLU A 62 14.85 3.86 -5.80
N VAL A 63 13.78 3.07 -5.64
CA VAL A 63 13.59 2.17 -4.50
C VAL A 63 13.18 0.79 -4.98
N ALA A 64 13.85 -0.23 -4.46
CA ALA A 64 13.51 -1.62 -4.69
C ALA A 64 13.01 -2.24 -3.37
N LEU A 65 11.81 -2.81 -3.40
CA LEU A 65 11.25 -3.60 -2.31
C LEU A 65 11.32 -5.08 -2.67
N ARG A 66 11.87 -5.88 -1.77
CA ARG A 66 11.88 -7.34 -1.87
C ARG A 66 10.70 -7.93 -1.10
N SER A 67 10.24 -9.10 -1.52
CA SER A 67 9.15 -9.83 -0.84
C SER A 67 9.47 -10.26 0.60
N ASP A 68 10.75 -10.21 1.00
CA ASP A 68 11.22 -10.49 2.35
C ASP A 68 11.27 -9.25 3.25
N GLY A 69 10.66 -8.14 2.84
CA GLY A 69 10.58 -6.89 3.61
C GLY A 69 11.83 -6.02 3.52
N ARG A 70 12.87 -6.43 2.80
CA ARG A 70 14.07 -5.61 2.60
C ARG A 70 13.84 -4.52 1.57
N ILE A 71 14.35 -3.33 1.88
CA ILE A 71 14.29 -2.16 1.02
C ILE A 71 15.72 -1.77 0.62
N VAL A 72 15.92 -1.41 -0.64
CA VAL A 72 17.14 -0.76 -1.11
C VAL A 72 16.74 0.56 -1.76
N ALA A 73 17.36 1.65 -1.33
CA ALA A 73 17.19 2.97 -1.92
C ALA A 73 18.51 3.41 -2.55
N ALA A 74 18.46 3.89 -3.80
CA ALA A 74 19.60 4.35 -4.56
C ALA A 74 19.41 5.80 -5.04
N GLY A 75 20.50 6.55 -5.07
CA GLY A 75 20.52 7.91 -5.58
C GLY A 75 21.88 8.56 -5.37
N ASP A 76 21.88 9.83 -5.03
CA ASP A 76 23.10 10.63 -4.86
C ASP A 76 23.15 11.32 -3.50
N ALA A 77 24.38 11.59 -3.07
CA ALA A 77 24.69 12.52 -2.02
C ALA A 77 25.78 13.47 -2.56
N ALA A 78 25.42 14.74 -2.77
CA ALA A 78 26.25 15.69 -3.51
C ALA A 78 26.68 15.13 -4.89
N THR A 79 27.95 14.80 -5.07
CA THR A 79 28.50 14.27 -6.32
C THR A 79 28.67 12.74 -6.31
N ASP A 80 28.43 12.10 -5.17
CA ASP A 80 28.73 10.69 -4.96
C ASP A 80 27.48 9.81 -5.07
N LEU A 81 27.69 8.55 -5.46
CA LEU A 81 26.65 7.52 -5.42
C LEU A 81 26.30 7.20 -3.96
N ALA A 82 25.01 7.23 -3.64
CA ALA A 82 24.48 6.86 -2.34
C ALA A 82 23.59 5.60 -2.43
N LEU A 83 23.82 4.66 -1.50
CA LEU A 83 23.03 3.43 -1.40
C LEU A 83 22.70 3.13 0.06
N ALA A 84 21.41 2.99 0.37
CA ALA A 84 20.95 2.52 1.67
C ALA A 84 20.24 1.17 1.53
N ARG A 85 20.50 0.27 2.48
CA ARG A 85 19.80 -1.01 2.61
C ARG A 85 19.12 -1.06 3.98
N TYR A 86 17.81 -1.19 3.97
CA TYR A 86 16.99 -1.32 5.17
C TYR A 86 16.56 -2.77 5.35
N LEU A 87 16.67 -3.24 6.59
CA LEU A 87 16.28 -4.59 7.00
C LEU A 87 14.87 -4.53 7.61
N PRO A 88 14.16 -5.67 7.66
CA PRO A 88 12.87 -5.78 8.33
C PRO A 88 12.96 -5.47 9.82
#